data_AF-A0A7J9XTK4-F1
#
_entry.id   AF-A0A7J9XTK4-F1
#
_cell.length_a   1.000
_cell.length_b   1.000
_cell.length_c   1.000
_cell.angle_alpha   90.00
_cell.angle_beta   90.00
_cell.angle_gamma   90.00
#
_symmetry.space_group_name_H-M   'P 1'
#
loop_
_entity.id
_entity.type
_entity.pdbx_description
1 polymer ?
#
loop_
_entity_poly.entity_id
_entity_poly.type
_entity_poly.pdbx_seq_one_letter_code
_entity_poly.pdbx_strand_id
1 'polypeptide(L)'
;MPDEGRAAPGDEEHPHEKLRGPVVLRRERSVEPTTTDQRLLDSRGPSDWVHTDPWRVMRIQAEFVEGFGMLAELPRAVTVFGSARTQRAHPEYAAGREIGAALAAAGFAVVTGGGPGTMEAANRGASEVVDQCALQLGVVVPVV
;
A
#
# COMPACT_ATOMS: atom_id res chain seq x y z
N MET A 1 21.49 -78.60 -16.25
CA MET A 1 20.58 -77.50 -16.63
C MET A 1 20.46 -76.56 -15.44
N PRO A 2 20.93 -75.31 -15.53
CA PRO A 2 20.80 -74.30 -14.48
C PRO A 2 19.47 -73.55 -14.61
N ASP A 3 18.89 -73.12 -13.48
CA ASP A 3 17.77 -72.15 -13.41
C ASP A 3 17.53 -71.81 -11.93
N GLU A 4 17.32 -70.61 -11.43
CA GLU A 4 17.59 -69.23 -11.82
C GLU A 4 17.45 -68.44 -10.50
N GLY A 5 18.13 -67.30 -10.41
CA GLY A 5 18.21 -66.49 -9.20
C GLY A 5 16.85 -66.08 -8.65
N ARG A 6 16.61 -66.35 -7.36
CA ARG A 6 15.56 -65.67 -6.60
C ARG A 6 15.98 -64.23 -6.39
N ALA A 7 15.58 -63.35 -7.31
CA ALA A 7 15.62 -61.92 -7.13
C ALA A 7 14.80 -61.54 -5.89
N ALA A 8 15.40 -60.83 -4.95
CA ALA A 8 14.68 -60.15 -3.89
C ALA A 8 13.76 -59.10 -4.55
N PRO A 9 12.47 -59.01 -4.18
CA PRO A 9 11.66 -57.89 -4.63
C PRO A 9 12.28 -56.61 -4.07
N GLY A 10 12.71 -55.76 -4.99
CA GLY A 10 13.42 -54.53 -4.74
C GLY A 10 12.63 -53.56 -3.88
N ASP A 11 13.42 -52.69 -3.24
CA ASP A 11 12.95 -51.49 -2.60
C ASP A 11 12.08 -50.63 -3.54
N GLU A 12 11.20 -49.87 -2.88
CA GLU A 12 10.62 -48.60 -3.34
C GLU A 12 9.44 -48.63 -4.32
N GLU A 13 8.26 -48.34 -3.75
CA GLU A 13 7.45 -47.26 -4.31
C GLU A 13 6.74 -46.53 -3.15
N HIS A 14 7.50 -45.79 -2.35
CA HIS A 14 6.89 -44.79 -1.48
C HIS A 14 6.23 -43.76 -2.41
N PRO A 15 4.89 -43.59 -2.37
CA PRO A 15 4.23 -42.66 -3.28
C PRO A 15 4.85 -41.28 -3.09
N HIS A 16 5.35 -40.68 -4.17
CA HIS A 16 5.96 -39.35 -4.13
C HIS A 16 4.94 -38.34 -3.59
N GLU A 17 5.00 -38.07 -2.29
CA GLU A 17 4.22 -37.04 -1.61
C GLU A 17 4.92 -35.71 -1.86
N LYS A 18 4.22 -34.79 -2.53
CA LYS A 18 4.74 -33.45 -2.78
C LYS A 18 4.13 -32.49 -1.78
N LEU A 19 4.98 -31.91 -0.92
CA LEU A 19 4.58 -30.89 0.05
C LEU A 19 4.58 -29.51 -0.61
N ARG A 20 3.48 -28.77 -0.50
CA ARG A 20 3.36 -27.36 -0.90
C ARG A 20 2.87 -26.57 0.31
N GLY A 21 3.81 -26.04 1.10
CA GLY A 21 3.49 -25.43 2.40
C GLY A 21 2.76 -26.42 3.31
N PRO A 22 1.60 -26.07 3.89
CA PRO A 22 0.82 -26.99 4.73
C PRO A 22 0.03 -28.06 3.95
N VAL A 23 0.10 -28.08 2.62
CA VAL A 23 -0.70 -28.99 1.78
C VAL A 23 0.14 -30.17 1.28
N VAL A 24 -0.33 -31.39 1.51
CA VAL A 24 0.24 -32.63 0.96
C VAL A 24 -0.50 -33.03 -0.32
N LEU A 25 0.21 -33.11 -1.44
CA LEU A 25 -0.33 -33.58 -2.72
C LEU A 25 0.08 -35.03 -2.98
N ARG A 26 -0.88 -35.90 -3.34
CA ARG A 26 -0.67 -37.33 -3.62
C ARG A 26 -1.02 -37.69 -5.06
N ARG A 27 -0.29 -38.69 -5.59
CA ARG A 27 -0.45 -39.40 -6.88
C ARG A 27 -0.86 -38.49 -8.07
N GLU A 28 -2.14 -38.29 -8.31
CA GLU A 28 -2.67 -37.61 -9.50
C GLU A 28 -2.49 -36.07 -9.48
N ARG A 29 -2.43 -35.45 -8.29
CA ARG A 29 -2.16 -33.99 -8.16
C ARG A 29 -0.69 -33.66 -8.00
N SER A 30 0.19 -34.66 -7.97
CA SER A 30 1.65 -34.48 -7.92
C SER A 30 2.23 -34.07 -9.29
N VAL A 31 1.56 -34.49 -10.36
CA VAL A 31 1.95 -34.30 -11.77
C VAL A 31 1.20 -33.10 -12.38
N GLU A 32 1.28 -31.93 -11.74
CA GLU A 32 0.82 -30.70 -12.39
C GLU A 32 1.91 -30.18 -13.34
N PRO A 33 1.59 -29.87 -14.62
CA PRO A 33 2.59 -29.48 -15.63
C PRO A 33 3.17 -28.07 -15.42
N THR A 34 2.63 -27.30 -14.47
CA THR A 34 3.06 -25.92 -14.19
C THR A 34 3.29 -25.70 -12.70
N THR A 35 4.25 -24.84 -12.36
CA THR A 35 4.48 -24.43 -10.97
C THR A 35 3.38 -23.46 -10.49
N THR A 36 3.32 -23.19 -9.18
CA THR A 36 2.39 -22.15 -8.66
C THR A 36 2.80 -20.79 -9.18
N ASP A 37 4.10 -20.48 -9.16
CA ASP A 37 4.63 -19.20 -9.61
C ASP A 37 4.36 -18.98 -11.10
N GLN A 38 4.55 -20.00 -11.93
CA GLN A 38 4.22 -19.93 -13.36
C GLN A 38 2.74 -19.61 -13.56
N ARG A 39 1.83 -20.22 -12.78
CA ARG A 39 0.40 -19.88 -12.82
C ARG A 39 0.11 -18.47 -12.31
N LEU A 40 0.81 -17.97 -11.29
CA LEU A 40 0.59 -16.61 -10.79
C LEU A 40 1.08 -15.55 -11.77
N LEU A 41 2.24 -15.77 -12.40
CA LEU A 41 2.93 -14.78 -13.23
C LEU A 41 2.45 -14.77 -14.68
N ASP A 42 2.14 -15.94 -15.26
CA ASP A 42 1.75 -16.05 -16.68
C ASP A 42 0.24 -15.87 -16.91
N SER A 43 -0.58 -15.97 -15.86
CA SER A 43 -2.04 -15.84 -15.97
C SER A 43 -2.50 -14.39 -15.96
N ARG A 44 -3.02 -13.92 -17.09
CA ARG A 44 -3.87 -12.73 -17.15
C ARG A 44 -5.34 -13.17 -17.17
N GLY A 45 -5.82 -13.63 -16.01
CA GLY A 45 -7.22 -13.99 -15.84
C GLY A 45 -8.17 -12.78 -15.95
N PRO A 46 -9.50 -13.00 -15.96
CA PRO A 46 -10.48 -11.92 -15.95
C PRO A 46 -10.24 -10.95 -14.80
N SER A 47 -10.27 -9.64 -15.08
CA SER A 47 -9.97 -8.59 -14.10
C SER A 47 -11.20 -8.09 -13.33
N ASP A 48 -12.40 -8.56 -13.62
CA ASP A 48 -13.66 -8.00 -13.09
C ASP A 48 -13.73 -7.98 -11.54
N TRP A 49 -13.02 -8.89 -10.89
CA TRP A 49 -12.91 -8.92 -9.42
C TRP A 49 -12.33 -7.62 -8.83
N VAL A 50 -11.52 -6.86 -9.58
CA VAL A 50 -10.96 -5.57 -9.11
C VAL A 50 -12.02 -4.48 -8.93
N HIS A 51 -13.23 -4.68 -9.46
CA HIS A 51 -14.35 -3.75 -9.33
C HIS A 51 -15.38 -4.19 -8.28
N THR A 52 -15.16 -5.35 -7.66
CA THR A 52 -16.08 -5.92 -6.66
C THR A 52 -15.86 -5.33 -5.27
N ASP A 53 -16.89 -5.37 -4.42
CA ASP A 53 -16.81 -4.86 -3.06
C ASP A 53 -15.76 -5.55 -2.18
N PRO A 54 -15.52 -6.88 -2.26
CA PRO A 54 -14.42 -7.52 -1.53
C PRO A 54 -13.05 -6.89 -1.86
N TRP A 55 -12.79 -6.59 -3.13
CA TRP A 55 -11.54 -5.94 -3.51
C TRP A 55 -11.46 -4.48 -3.04
N ARG A 56 -12.59 -3.75 -3.05
CA ARG A 56 -12.66 -2.40 -2.46
C ARG A 56 -12.33 -2.40 -0.98
N VAL A 57 -12.83 -3.37 -0.22
CA VAL A 57 -12.50 -3.52 1.21
C VAL A 57 -11.00 -3.72 1.40
N MET A 58 -10.37 -4.59 0.61
CA MET A 58 -8.92 -4.80 0.67
C MET A 58 -8.14 -3.52 0.34
N ARG A 59 -8.58 -2.74 -0.65
CA ARG A 59 -7.97 -1.44 -0.99
C ARG A 59 -8.10 -0.42 0.13
N ILE A 60 -9.29 -0.28 0.72
CA ILE A 60 -9.52 0.62 1.86
C ILE A 60 -8.64 0.21 3.04
N GLN A 61 -8.54 -1.09 3.33
CA GLN A 61 -7.65 -1.59 4.38
C GLN A 61 -6.19 -1.25 4.09
N ALA A 62 -5.73 -1.40 2.84
CA ALA A 62 -4.38 -1.03 2.43
C ALA A 62 -4.10 0.47 2.64
N GLU A 63 -5.06 1.34 2.29
CA GLU A 63 -4.95 2.80 2.53
C GLU A 63 -4.87 3.13 4.03
N PHE A 64 -5.61 2.42 4.89
CA PHE A 64 -5.46 2.58 6.34
C PHE A 64 -4.08 2.14 6.85
N VAL A 65 -3.56 1.00 6.38
CA VAL A 65 -2.23 0.51 6.78
C VAL A 65 -1.13 1.50 6.36
N GLU A 66 -1.19 1.99 5.12
CA GLU A 66 -0.26 3.01 4.62
C GLU A 66 -0.38 4.32 5.42
N GLY A 67 -1.60 4.81 5.63
CA GLY A 67 -1.86 6.03 6.39
C GLY A 67 -1.37 5.95 7.83
N PHE A 68 -1.60 4.83 8.53
CA PHE A 68 -1.08 4.63 9.88
C PHE A 68 0.45 4.55 9.90
N GLY A 69 1.06 3.88 8.91
CA GLY A 69 2.52 3.82 8.79
C GLY A 69 3.15 5.20 8.64
N MET A 70 2.57 6.06 7.79
CA MET A 70 3.05 7.43 7.58
C MET A 70 2.86 8.34 8.81
N LEU A 71 1.77 8.15 9.56
CA LEU A 71 1.38 9.02 10.67
C LEU A 71 1.92 8.56 12.03
N ALA A 72 2.52 7.36 12.12
CA ALA A 72 2.91 6.73 13.38
C ALA A 72 3.91 7.56 14.20
N GLU A 73 4.80 8.29 13.55
CA GLU A 73 5.87 9.09 14.18
C GLU A 73 5.59 10.59 14.12
N LEU A 74 4.38 11.00 13.72
CA LEU A 74 4.03 12.41 13.59
C LEU A 74 4.03 13.06 14.99
N PRO A 75 4.75 14.18 15.19
CA PRO A 75 4.71 14.91 16.45
C PRO A 75 3.33 15.57 16.64
N ARG A 76 3.18 16.36 17.71
CA ARG A 76 1.96 17.15 17.94
C ARG A 76 1.63 17.95 16.68
N ALA A 77 0.43 17.77 16.15
CA ALA A 77 0.05 18.31 14.86
C ALA A 77 -1.22 19.15 14.92
N VAL A 78 -1.36 20.08 13.99
CA VAL A 78 -2.55 20.89 13.77
C VAL A 78 -2.97 20.73 12.31
N THR A 79 -4.23 20.33 12.10
CA THR A 79 -4.80 20.25 10.76
C THR A 79 -5.37 21.60 10.36
N VAL A 80 -4.93 22.13 9.21
CA VAL A 80 -5.38 23.42 8.67
C VAL A 80 -6.23 23.18 7.42
N PHE A 81 -7.47 23.66 7.47
CA PHE A 81 -8.40 23.64 6.34
C PHE A 81 -8.51 25.01 5.69
N GLY A 82 -8.79 25.03 4.39
CA GLY A 82 -8.89 26.27 3.65
C GLY A 82 -9.39 26.08 2.23
N SER A 83 -9.75 27.18 1.59
CA SER A 83 -10.20 27.22 0.20
C SER A 83 -9.07 26.82 -0.76
N ALA A 84 -9.36 25.85 -1.64
CA ALA A 84 -8.50 25.51 -2.77
C ALA A 84 -8.47 26.59 -3.87
N ARG A 85 -9.38 27.59 -3.79
CA ARG A 85 -9.60 28.59 -4.85
C ARG A 85 -8.91 29.93 -4.56
N THR A 86 -8.39 30.11 -3.34
CA THR A 86 -7.75 31.37 -2.95
C THR A 86 -6.47 31.60 -3.77
N GLN A 87 -6.39 32.74 -4.44
CA GLN A 87 -5.20 33.08 -5.23
C GLN A 87 -4.05 33.52 -4.32
N ARG A 88 -2.80 33.33 -4.78
CA ARG A 88 -1.59 33.67 -4.01
C ARG A 88 -1.48 35.15 -3.63
N ALA A 89 -2.07 36.04 -4.43
CA ALA A 89 -2.09 37.49 -4.15
C ALA A 89 -3.18 37.90 -3.13
N HIS A 90 -4.09 36.98 -2.78
CA HIS A 90 -5.17 37.28 -1.85
C HIS A 90 -4.63 37.41 -0.41
N PRO A 91 -5.12 38.36 0.40
CA PRO A 91 -4.67 38.52 1.79
C PRO A 91 -4.78 37.26 2.65
N GLU A 92 -5.81 36.43 2.41
CA GLU A 92 -5.96 35.15 3.12
C GLU A 92 -4.83 34.15 2.81
N TYR A 93 -4.23 34.21 1.62
CA TYR A 93 -3.06 33.38 1.31
C TYR A 93 -1.87 33.80 2.18
N ALA A 94 -1.61 35.10 2.30
CA ALA A 94 -0.57 35.60 3.18
C ALA A 94 -0.82 35.20 4.64
N ALA A 95 -2.06 35.37 5.12
CA ALA A 95 -2.45 34.95 6.47
C ALA A 95 -2.27 33.43 6.68
N GLY A 96 -2.63 32.60 5.71
CA GLY A 96 -2.43 31.15 5.78
C GLY A 96 -0.95 30.78 5.92
N ARG A 97 -0.07 31.45 5.18
CA ARG A 97 1.39 31.24 5.27
C ARG A 97 1.95 31.69 6.63
N GLU A 98 1.51 32.82 7.16
CA GLU A 98 1.90 33.30 8.49
C GLU A 98 1.45 32.33 9.59
N ILE A 99 0.23 31.80 9.51
CA ILE A 99 -0.29 30.79 10.44
C ILE A 99 0.56 29.52 10.38
N GLY A 100 0.87 29.03 9.18
CA GLY A 100 1.71 27.84 8.99
C GLY A 100 3.09 28.00 9.62
N ALA A 101 3.73 29.14 9.38
CA ALA A 101 5.03 29.45 9.96
C ALA A 101 4.97 29.55 11.50
N ALA A 102 3.95 30.21 12.04
CA ALA A 102 3.77 30.34 13.49
C ALA A 102 3.54 28.99 14.18
N LEU A 103 2.77 28.09 13.56
CA LEU A 103 2.54 26.74 14.08
C LEU A 103 3.84 25.91 14.11
N ALA A 104 4.61 25.94 13.02
CA ALA A 104 5.90 25.25 12.95
C ALA A 104 6.90 25.81 13.98
N ALA A 105 6.98 27.14 14.11
CA ALA A 105 7.83 27.79 15.11
C ALA A 105 7.43 27.45 16.56
N ALA A 106 6.14 27.14 16.78
CA ALA A 106 5.62 26.68 18.06
C ALA A 106 5.80 25.16 18.30
N GLY A 107 6.46 24.44 17.39
CA GLY A 107 6.75 23.01 17.51
C GLY A 107 5.60 22.09 17.11
N PHE A 108 4.64 22.58 16.31
CA PHE A 108 3.57 21.75 15.76
C PHE A 108 3.86 21.36 14.30
N ALA A 109 3.60 20.10 13.95
CA ALA A 109 3.46 19.72 12.55
C ALA A 109 2.15 20.29 11.97
N VAL A 110 2.20 20.74 10.73
CA VAL A 110 1.04 21.28 10.00
C VAL A 110 0.56 20.25 8.99
N VAL A 111 -0.68 19.80 9.15
CA VAL A 111 -1.33 18.84 8.24
C VAL A 111 -2.36 19.58 7.38
N THR A 112 -2.33 19.38 6.07
CA THR A 112 -3.33 19.94 5.15
C THR A 112 -3.85 18.89 4.18
N GLY A 113 -4.91 19.21 3.44
CA GLY A 113 -5.45 18.34 2.38
C GLY A 113 -4.61 18.29 1.10
N GLY A 114 -3.42 18.90 1.08
CA GLY A 114 -2.51 18.89 -0.08
C GLY A 114 -2.96 19.71 -1.30
N GLY A 115 -4.12 20.37 -1.23
CA GLY A 115 -4.66 21.18 -2.32
C GLY A 115 -4.06 22.58 -2.44
N PRO A 116 -4.39 23.32 -3.52
CA PRO A 116 -3.95 24.70 -3.73
C PRO A 116 -4.57 25.69 -2.74
N GLY A 117 -4.29 26.99 -2.92
CA GLY A 117 -4.91 28.06 -2.16
C GLY A 117 -4.42 28.16 -0.72
N THR A 118 -5.31 28.37 0.25
CA THR A 118 -4.89 28.58 1.64
C THR A 118 -4.34 27.31 2.30
N MET A 119 -4.68 26.12 1.80
CA MET A 119 -4.03 24.86 2.20
C MET A 119 -2.56 24.81 1.76
N GLU A 120 -2.27 25.22 0.52
CA GLU A 120 -0.89 25.38 0.04
C GLU A 120 -0.16 26.43 0.88
N ALA A 121 -0.81 27.56 1.17
CA ALA A 121 -0.21 28.64 1.95
C ALA A 121 0.27 28.17 3.33
N ALA A 122 -0.60 27.49 4.09
CA ALA A 122 -0.27 26.98 5.41
C ALA A 122 0.85 25.93 5.37
N ASN A 123 0.80 25.01 4.41
CA ASN A 123 1.84 24.01 4.24
C ASN A 123 3.20 24.66 3.90
N ARG A 124 3.19 25.61 2.96
CA ARG A 124 4.37 26.38 2.58
C ARG A 124 4.95 27.15 3.75
N GLY A 125 4.11 27.83 4.54
CA GLY A 125 4.56 28.57 5.71
C GLY A 125 5.27 27.69 6.74
N ALA A 126 4.74 26.49 6.98
CA ALA A 126 5.36 25.54 7.90
C ALA A 126 6.72 25.01 7.40
N SER A 127 6.80 24.61 6.12
CA SER A 127 8.02 24.09 5.49
C SER A 127 9.16 25.10 5.41
N GLU A 128 8.84 26.40 5.39
CA GLU A 128 9.85 27.47 5.38
C GLU A 128 10.54 27.68 6.74
N VAL A 129 9.96 27.15 7.83
CA VAL A 129 10.52 27.29 9.19
C VAL A 129 11.31 26.05 9.60
N VAL A 130 10.74 24.85 9.41
CA VAL A 130 11.36 23.59 9.80
C VAL A 130 11.09 22.54 8.73
N ASP A 131 12.16 21.89 8.27
CA ASP A 131 12.04 20.74 7.38
C ASP A 131 11.24 19.62 8.07
N GLN A 132 10.38 18.93 7.32
CA GLN A 132 9.55 17.82 7.82
C GLN A 132 8.46 18.22 8.85
N CYS A 133 8.17 19.50 9.05
CA CYS A 133 7.02 19.96 9.85
C CYS A 133 5.73 20.14 9.04
N ALA A 134 5.68 19.75 7.77
CA ALA A 134 4.50 19.89 6.91
C ALA A 134 4.12 18.55 6.26
N LEU A 135 2.86 18.16 6.43
CA LEU A 135 2.29 16.94 5.84
C LEU A 135 1.08 17.26 4.97
N GLN A 136 0.96 16.56 3.85
CA GLN A 136 -0.16 16.70 2.91
C GLN A 136 -0.89 15.36 2.78
N LEU A 137 -2.19 15.36 3.09
CA LEU A 137 -3.09 14.22 2.88
C LEU A 137 -4.02 14.54 1.72
N GLY A 138 -3.55 14.26 0.50
CA GLY A 138 -4.30 14.48 -0.72
C GLY A 138 -5.48 13.52 -0.88
N VAL A 139 -6.54 14.00 -1.52
CA VAL A 139 -7.62 13.16 -2.03
C VAL A 139 -7.65 13.25 -3.56
N VAL A 140 -7.95 12.13 -4.23
CA VAL A 140 -8.05 12.11 -5.69
C VAL A 140 -9.34 12.81 -6.10
N VAL A 141 -9.22 13.88 -6.88
CA VAL A 141 -10.35 14.66 -7.42
C VAL A 141 -10.24 14.72 -8.94
N PRO A 142 -11.31 14.42 -9.70
CA PRO A 142 -11.30 14.60 -11.15
C PRO A 142 -11.22 16.09 -11.49
N VAL A 143 -10.30 16.43 -12.40
CA VAL A 143 -10.24 17.78 -12.98
C VAL A 143 -11.27 17.83 -14.11
N VAL A 144 -12.34 18.59 -13.92
CA VAL A 144 -13.38 18.85 -14.93
C VAL A 144 -13.07 20.09 -15.74
#